data_AF-A0A160T0P5-F1
#
_entry.id   AF-A0A160T0P5-F1
#
_cell.length_a   1.000
_cell.length_b   1.000
_cell.length_c   1.000
_cell.angle_alpha   90.00
_cell.angle_beta   90.00
_cell.angle_gamma   90.00
#
_symmetry.space_group_name_H-M   'P 1'
#
loop_
_entity.id
_entity.type
_entity.pdbx_description
1 polymer ?
#
loop_
_entity_poly.entity_id
_entity_poly.type
_entity_poly.pdbx_seq_one_letter_code
_entity_poly.pdbx_strand_id
1 'polypeptide(L)'
;MKRLAWMIFLILALSGGLVACGGGGTETTVEPAVDETTTDTTAAEPAADEAAEPAEETAATEETAAEAEPPAEEAAAAEGAAEEAPVEGEAAGGDLIAGRPASGTDPDTGLEINPAAVVPGVDFIVRGEIVNANLTPQETPEFVVLAPSGTRFRIRSQHVKEIFYDDGTQPALHEFQRGVLLQATVRQEEDAGATITVNSTDLTLLHSE
;
A
#
# COMPACT_ATOMS: atom_id res chain seq x y z
N MET A 1 -26.26 -11.80 -41.51
CA MET A 1 -25.82 -13.22 -41.62
C MET A 1 -24.39 -13.46 -41.13
N LYS A 2 -23.38 -12.64 -41.49
CA LYS A 2 -21.98 -12.82 -41.00
C LYS A 2 -21.80 -12.76 -39.47
N ARG A 3 -22.52 -11.87 -38.79
CA ARG A 3 -22.45 -11.72 -37.32
C ARG A 3 -23.09 -12.89 -36.56
N LEU A 4 -24.12 -13.50 -37.15
CA LEU A 4 -24.80 -14.67 -36.57
C LEU A 4 -23.91 -15.93 -36.68
N ALA A 5 -23.26 -16.13 -37.83
CA ALA A 5 -22.31 -17.23 -38.01
C ALA A 5 -21.09 -17.12 -37.08
N TRP A 6 -20.63 -15.90 -36.80
CA TRP A 6 -19.52 -15.66 -35.87
C TRP A 6 -19.90 -15.95 -34.41
N MET A 7 -21.11 -15.54 -33.98
CA MET A 7 -21.60 -15.87 -32.64
C MET A 7 -21.83 -17.37 -32.43
N ILE A 8 -22.33 -18.09 -33.44
CA ILE A 8 -22.52 -19.56 -33.34
C ILE A 8 -21.16 -20.27 -33.20
N PHE A 9 -20.14 -19.82 -33.93
CA PHE A 9 -18.78 -20.37 -33.80
C PHE A 9 -18.19 -20.16 -32.40
N LEU A 10 -18.44 -18.99 -31.79
CA LEU A 10 -17.95 -18.65 -30.46
C LEU A 10 -18.62 -19.49 -29.36
N ILE A 11 -19.92 -19.77 -29.49
CA ILE A 11 -20.67 -20.63 -28.56
C ILE A 11 -20.24 -22.11 -28.70
N LEU A 12 -19.93 -22.57 -29.91
CA LEU A 12 -19.46 -23.94 -30.14
C LEU A 12 -18.04 -24.18 -29.62
N ALA A 13 -17.18 -23.15 -29.64
CA ALA A 13 -15.84 -23.21 -29.05
C ALA A 13 -15.87 -23.22 -27.51
N LEU A 14 -16.84 -22.53 -26.91
CA LEU A 14 -16.97 -22.40 -25.45
C LEU A 14 -17.49 -23.68 -24.78
N SER A 15 -18.21 -24.54 -25.50
CA SER A 15 -18.81 -25.77 -24.94
C SER A 15 -17.89 -27.00 -24.97
N GLY A 16 -16.68 -26.91 -25.53
CA GLY A 16 -15.74 -28.03 -25.67
C GLY A 16 -14.88 -28.36 -24.44
N GLY A 17 -14.98 -27.60 -23.34
CA GLY A 17 -14.01 -27.67 -22.23
C GLY A 17 -14.38 -28.48 -20.99
N LEU A 18 -15.58 -29.09 -20.89
CA LEU A 18 -16.08 -29.68 -19.64
C LEU A 18 -16.21 -31.22 -19.62
N VAL A 19 -15.36 -31.93 -20.36
CA VAL A 19 -15.27 -33.41 -20.25
C VAL A 19 -13.80 -33.84 -20.26
N ALA A 20 -13.21 -33.96 -19.06
CA ALA A 20 -12.27 -35.03 -18.64
C ALA A 20 -11.51 -34.65 -17.36
N CYS A 21 -12.13 -34.87 -16.20
CA CYS A 21 -11.40 -35.24 -14.98
C CYS A 21 -12.24 -36.29 -14.25
N GLY A 22 -12.35 -37.46 -14.88
CA GLY A 22 -12.85 -38.68 -14.27
C GLY A 22 -11.68 -39.59 -13.90
N GLY A 23 -11.66 -40.02 -12.63
CA GLY A 23 -10.74 -41.02 -12.08
C GLY A 23 -10.31 -40.61 -10.67
N GLY A 24 -10.77 -41.16 -9.55
CA GLY A 24 -11.47 -42.43 -9.31
C GLY A 24 -10.52 -43.45 -8.68
N GLY A 25 -10.57 -43.61 -7.35
CA GLY A 25 -10.36 -44.90 -6.68
C GLY A 25 -9.18 -45.07 -5.71
N THR A 26 -9.52 -45.67 -4.55
CA THR A 26 -8.71 -46.39 -3.53
C THR A 26 -7.97 -45.53 -2.51
N GLU A 27 -8.46 -45.33 -1.28
CA GLU A 27 -8.61 -46.29 -0.15
C GLU A 27 -7.27 -46.89 0.32
N THR A 28 -6.73 -46.37 1.43
CA THR A 28 -5.93 -47.04 2.49
C THR A 28 -5.67 -45.96 3.56
N THR A 29 -6.41 -45.89 4.69
CA THR A 29 -6.37 -46.76 5.88
C THR A 29 -5.12 -46.57 6.74
N VAL A 30 -5.35 -45.98 7.93
CA VAL A 30 -4.62 -46.10 9.23
C VAL A 30 -3.48 -45.10 9.53
N GLU A 31 -3.82 -44.10 10.34
CA GLU A 31 -3.02 -43.47 11.42
C GLU A 31 -2.71 -44.50 12.54
N PRO A 32 -1.92 -44.23 13.61
CA PRO A 32 -0.67 -43.49 13.78
C PRO A 32 0.44 -44.38 14.43
N ALA A 33 1.69 -43.93 14.43
CA ALA A 33 2.74 -44.35 15.39
C ALA A 33 3.69 -43.14 15.51
N VAL A 34 3.61 -42.29 16.53
CA VAL A 34 3.99 -42.52 17.94
C VAL A 34 5.21 -43.42 18.08
N ASP A 35 6.39 -42.81 18.03
CA ASP A 35 7.55 -43.29 18.77
C ASP A 35 7.87 -42.21 19.82
N GLU A 36 7.37 -42.42 21.02
CA GLU A 36 7.92 -41.82 22.23
C GLU A 36 9.23 -42.54 22.55
N THR A 37 10.33 -41.81 22.65
CA THR A 37 11.50 -42.29 23.38
C THR A 37 12.14 -41.13 24.15
N THR A 38 11.71 -41.03 25.41
CA THR A 38 12.56 -41.00 26.61
C THR A 38 13.66 -39.93 26.71
N THR A 39 13.30 -38.87 27.45
CA THR A 39 13.85 -38.48 28.77
C THR A 39 15.28 -37.94 28.91
N ASP A 40 15.30 -36.82 29.65
CA ASP A 40 16.34 -36.21 30.48
C ASP A 40 17.51 -35.47 29.83
N THR A 41 17.51 -34.15 29.98
CA THR A 41 18.67 -33.45 30.59
C THR A 41 18.25 -32.06 31.04
N THR A 42 18.14 -31.94 32.37
CA THR A 42 18.61 -30.82 33.20
C THR A 42 17.95 -29.44 33.06
N ALA A 43 17.13 -29.18 34.07
CA ALA A 43 16.80 -27.85 34.59
C ALA A 43 18.06 -27.05 35.00
N ALA A 44 18.05 -25.75 34.67
CA ALA A 44 18.66 -24.71 35.48
C ALA A 44 18.05 -23.35 35.12
N GLU A 45 16.96 -22.97 35.79
CA GLU A 45 16.78 -21.59 36.24
C GLU A 45 17.46 -21.53 37.62
N PRO A 46 18.16 -20.44 38.00
CA PRO A 46 17.43 -19.37 38.69
C PRO A 46 18.05 -17.95 38.61
N ALA A 47 17.33 -17.03 39.26
CA ALA A 47 17.70 -15.71 39.80
C ALA A 47 17.60 -14.53 38.80
N ALA A 48 16.63 -13.61 38.93
CA ALA A 48 16.26 -12.73 40.06
C ALA A 48 17.39 -11.76 40.46
N ASP A 49 17.21 -10.48 40.13
CA ASP A 49 17.73 -9.28 40.81
C ASP A 49 16.99 -8.08 40.17
N GLU A 50 15.86 -7.63 40.71
CA GLU A 50 15.70 -6.64 41.79
C GLU A 50 16.24 -5.23 41.48
N ALA A 51 15.35 -4.26 41.67
CA ALA A 51 15.59 -2.88 42.11
C ALA A 51 16.50 -1.96 41.27
N ALA A 52 15.90 -0.92 40.70
CA ALA A 52 15.80 0.36 41.42
C ALA A 52 15.14 1.43 40.53
N GLU A 53 13.90 1.79 40.86
CA GLU A 53 13.45 3.16 40.70
C GLU A 53 14.24 4.06 41.67
N PRO A 54 14.52 5.30 41.28
CA PRO A 54 14.41 6.38 42.25
C PRO A 54 13.40 7.42 41.77
N ALA A 55 12.43 7.63 42.65
CA ALA A 55 11.64 8.84 42.76
C ALA A 55 12.52 10.06 43.06
N GLU A 56 12.03 11.23 42.64
CA GLU A 56 12.15 12.56 43.30
C GLU A 56 11.21 13.47 42.47
N GLU A 57 9.97 13.73 42.87
CA GLU A 57 9.48 14.62 43.93
C GLU A 57 10.05 16.06 43.87
N THR A 58 9.10 17.01 43.98
CA THR A 58 9.24 18.45 44.21
C THR A 58 9.48 19.30 42.95
N ALA A 59 8.84 20.45 42.73
CA ALA A 59 8.04 21.29 43.59
C ALA A 59 7.00 22.06 42.76
N ALA A 60 5.92 22.41 43.45
CA ALA A 60 4.90 23.35 43.04
C ALA A 60 5.48 24.67 42.46
N THR A 61 4.77 25.26 41.51
CA THR A 61 4.67 26.72 41.43
C THR A 61 3.25 27.08 41.07
N GLU A 62 2.78 28.05 41.84
CA GLU A 62 1.42 28.51 42.03
C GLU A 62 0.78 29.12 40.77
N GLU A 63 -0.50 28.83 40.63
CA GLU A 63 -1.58 29.82 40.56
C GLU A 63 -1.19 31.24 40.12
N THR A 64 -1.60 31.62 38.92
CA THR A 64 -2.04 33.00 38.67
C THR A 64 -3.31 32.93 37.84
N ALA A 65 -4.43 33.02 38.55
CA ALA A 65 -5.70 33.41 38.00
C ALA A 65 -5.60 34.87 37.51
N ALA A 66 -5.92 35.11 36.25
CA ALA A 66 -6.39 36.39 35.76
C ALA A 66 -7.46 36.12 34.70
N GLU A 67 -8.68 36.00 35.23
CA GLU A 67 -9.96 36.07 34.56
C GLU A 67 -10.08 37.34 33.73
N ALA A 68 -10.39 37.20 32.43
CA ALA A 68 -11.15 38.17 31.63
C ALA A 68 -11.41 37.60 30.23
N GLU A 69 -12.50 36.85 30.05
CA GLU A 69 -13.20 36.78 28.76
C GLU A 69 -14.39 37.78 28.76
N PRO A 70 -15.16 37.91 27.67
CA PRO A 70 -14.98 38.91 26.62
C PRO A 70 -16.25 39.82 26.57
N PRO A 71 -16.43 40.74 25.61
CA PRO A 71 -16.92 40.34 24.28
C PRO A 71 -16.48 41.27 23.13
N ALA A 72 -16.31 40.73 21.93
CA ALA A 72 -16.51 41.51 20.71
C ALA A 72 -17.12 40.59 19.65
N GLU A 73 -18.42 40.83 19.43
CA GLU A 73 -19.30 40.22 18.45
C GLU A 73 -18.66 40.00 17.07
N GLU A 74 -18.77 38.77 16.62
CA GLU A 74 -18.69 38.34 15.24
C GLU A 74 -20.10 38.37 14.64
N ALA A 75 -20.34 39.21 13.62
CA ALA A 75 -21.50 39.09 12.75
C ALA A 75 -21.26 39.84 11.42
N ALA A 76 -20.28 39.39 10.64
CA ALA A 76 -20.24 39.68 9.21
C ALA A 76 -20.79 38.47 8.46
N ALA A 77 -22.12 38.43 8.32
CA ALA A 77 -22.78 37.56 7.36
C ALA A 77 -22.40 38.01 5.94
N ALA A 78 -21.53 37.26 5.30
CA ALA A 78 -21.36 37.28 3.85
C ALA A 78 -21.91 35.97 3.30
N GLU A 79 -23.20 36.00 2.94
CA GLU A 79 -23.70 35.12 1.88
C GLU A 79 -22.89 35.39 0.62
N GLY A 80 -22.24 34.36 0.11
CA GLY A 80 -21.51 34.38 -1.14
C GLY A 80 -21.37 32.95 -1.61
N ALA A 81 -22.39 32.49 -2.33
CA ALA A 81 -22.36 31.28 -3.12
C ALA A 81 -21.07 31.25 -3.95
N ALA A 82 -20.14 30.37 -3.57
CA ALA A 82 -19.06 29.97 -4.45
C ALA A 82 -19.65 28.92 -5.40
N GLU A 83 -20.17 29.47 -6.50
CA GLU A 83 -20.32 28.84 -7.80
C GLU A 83 -19.15 27.87 -8.05
N GLU A 84 -19.46 26.60 -8.33
CA GLU A 84 -18.49 25.61 -8.77
C GLU A 84 -17.88 26.07 -10.10
N ALA A 85 -16.77 26.80 -10.01
CA ALA A 85 -15.85 26.89 -11.12
C ALA A 85 -15.23 25.51 -11.30
N PRO A 86 -15.19 24.95 -12.53
CA PRO A 86 -14.34 23.80 -12.75
C PRO A 86 -12.93 24.26 -12.38
N VAL A 87 -12.32 23.59 -11.42
CA VAL A 87 -10.87 23.65 -11.27
C VAL A 87 -10.32 23.14 -12.59
N GLU A 88 -10.00 24.07 -13.49
CA GLU A 88 -9.05 23.82 -14.56
C GLU A 88 -7.82 23.33 -13.82
N GLY A 89 -7.66 22.00 -13.79
CA GLY A 89 -6.44 21.37 -13.35
C GLY A 89 -5.37 22.00 -14.20
N GLU A 90 -4.60 22.89 -13.58
CA GLU A 90 -3.30 23.25 -14.08
C GLU A 90 -2.59 21.91 -14.22
N ALA A 91 -2.59 21.37 -15.43
CA ALA A 91 -1.70 20.33 -15.84
C ALA A 91 -0.33 20.99 -15.70
N ALA A 92 0.20 20.93 -14.49
CA ALA A 92 1.52 21.42 -14.17
C ALA A 92 2.42 20.77 -15.21
N GLY A 93 3.04 21.58 -16.04
CA GLY A 93 4.16 21.19 -16.90
C GLY A 93 5.38 20.82 -16.04
N GLY A 94 5.15 20.00 -15.02
CA GLY A 94 6.10 19.44 -14.10
C GLY A 94 6.62 18.12 -14.64
N ASP A 95 7.67 17.63 -13.99
CA ASP A 95 8.38 16.40 -14.35
C ASP A 95 7.44 15.29 -14.82
N LEU A 96 7.84 14.56 -15.86
CA LEU A 96 7.13 13.37 -16.31
C LEU A 96 7.91 12.13 -15.89
N ILE A 97 7.20 11.11 -15.44
CA ILE A 97 7.71 9.75 -15.24
C ILE A 97 6.99 8.86 -16.25
N ALA A 98 7.74 8.28 -17.19
CA ALA A 98 7.20 7.42 -18.24
C ALA A 98 6.00 8.05 -18.97
N GLY A 99 6.16 9.29 -19.43
CA GLY A 99 5.10 10.06 -20.10
C GLY A 99 3.93 10.53 -19.21
N ARG A 100 3.96 10.30 -17.89
CA ARG A 100 2.86 10.65 -16.96
C ARG A 100 3.28 11.70 -15.92
N PRO A 101 2.37 12.56 -15.41
CA PRO A 101 2.73 13.61 -14.44
C PRO A 101 3.43 13.10 -13.17
N ALA A 102 4.53 13.69 -12.72
CA ALA A 102 5.21 13.25 -11.50
C ALA A 102 4.57 13.74 -10.19
N SER A 103 3.66 14.73 -10.28
CA SER A 103 3.05 15.42 -9.13
C SER A 103 1.74 16.08 -9.53
N GLY A 104 1.00 16.59 -8.55
CA GLY A 104 -0.28 17.27 -8.77
C GLY A 104 -1.43 16.27 -8.79
N THR A 105 -2.48 16.54 -9.58
CA THR A 105 -3.62 15.62 -9.69
C THR A 105 -3.49 14.73 -10.91
N ASP A 106 -3.64 13.42 -10.73
CA ASP A 106 -3.63 12.46 -11.82
C ASP A 106 -4.90 12.59 -12.68
N PRO A 107 -4.77 12.74 -14.01
CA PRO A 107 -5.91 13.00 -14.87
C PRO A 107 -6.85 11.80 -15.03
N ASP A 108 -6.35 10.57 -14.79
CA ASP A 108 -7.13 9.34 -14.98
C ASP A 108 -7.97 9.01 -13.75
N THR A 109 -7.41 9.26 -12.56
CA THR A 109 -8.02 8.87 -11.28
C THR A 109 -8.57 10.04 -10.46
N GLY A 110 -8.11 11.26 -10.72
CA GLY A 110 -8.42 12.43 -9.90
C GLY A 110 -7.71 12.45 -8.54
N LEU A 111 -6.79 11.51 -8.28
CA LEU A 111 -6.05 11.42 -7.02
C LEU A 111 -4.81 12.30 -7.04
N GLU A 112 -4.38 12.77 -5.87
CA GLU A 112 -3.12 13.50 -5.74
C GLU A 112 -1.93 12.55 -5.94
N ILE A 113 -0.92 13.01 -6.69
CA ILE A 113 0.30 12.28 -7.00
C ILE A 113 1.41 12.83 -6.10
N ASN A 114 2.08 11.92 -5.37
CA ASN A 114 3.22 12.20 -4.51
C ASN A 114 3.00 13.43 -3.60
N PRO A 115 1.93 13.43 -2.76
CA PRO A 115 1.60 14.57 -1.93
C PRO A 115 2.76 14.93 -0.99
N ALA A 116 2.94 16.23 -0.74
CA ALA A 116 4.00 16.72 0.15
C ALA A 116 3.76 16.31 1.62
N ALA A 117 2.50 16.13 2.01
CA ALA A 117 2.07 15.64 3.31
C ALA A 117 1.04 14.54 3.12
N VAL A 118 1.24 13.39 3.77
CA VAL A 118 0.31 12.27 3.67
C VAL A 118 -0.74 12.38 4.77
N VAL A 119 -2.00 12.27 4.36
CA VAL A 119 -3.16 12.23 5.26
C VAL A 119 -3.57 10.76 5.43
N PRO A 120 -3.54 10.20 6.64
CA PRO A 120 -3.99 8.82 6.87
C PRO A 120 -5.45 8.60 6.45
N GLY A 121 -5.76 7.41 5.95
CA GLY A 121 -7.09 7.03 5.47
C GLY A 121 -7.46 7.57 4.08
N VAL A 122 -6.65 8.44 3.49
CA VAL A 122 -6.87 9.00 2.14
C VAL A 122 -6.02 8.27 1.10
N ASP A 123 -6.61 7.97 -0.05
CA ASP A 123 -5.90 7.37 -1.19
C ASP A 123 -5.13 8.44 -1.97
N PHE A 124 -3.92 8.08 -2.41
CA PHE A 124 -3.09 8.91 -3.27
C PHE A 124 -2.22 8.04 -4.18
N ILE A 125 -1.64 8.63 -5.21
CA ILE A 125 -0.75 7.91 -6.14
C ILE A 125 0.70 8.15 -5.74
N VAL A 126 1.47 7.06 -5.66
CA VAL A 126 2.92 7.12 -5.62
C VAL A 126 3.45 6.77 -7.01
N ARG A 127 4.24 7.68 -7.60
CA ARG A 127 4.92 7.48 -8.88
C ARG A 127 6.40 7.83 -8.73
N GLY A 128 7.29 6.89 -8.99
CA GLY A 128 8.72 7.10 -8.73
C GLY A 128 9.61 5.91 -9.06
N GLU A 129 10.85 5.98 -8.59
CA GLU A 129 11.88 4.96 -8.83
C GLU A 129 11.99 4.01 -7.63
N ILE A 130 12.05 2.71 -7.89
CA ILE A 130 12.43 1.71 -6.87
C ILE A 130 13.85 2.01 -6.41
N VAL A 131 14.05 2.17 -5.11
CA VAL A 131 15.39 2.25 -4.50
C VAL A 131 15.78 0.96 -3.78
N ASN A 132 14.78 0.20 -3.31
CA ASN A 132 14.96 -1.10 -2.70
C ASN A 132 13.70 -1.95 -2.87
N ALA A 133 13.85 -3.26 -3.04
CA ALA A 133 12.74 -4.20 -3.11
C ALA A 133 13.05 -5.40 -2.21
N ASN A 134 12.14 -5.68 -1.27
CA ASN A 134 12.13 -6.91 -0.49
C ASN A 134 10.95 -7.77 -0.95
N LEU A 135 11.26 -8.78 -1.76
CA LEU A 135 10.25 -9.70 -2.32
C LEU A 135 9.90 -10.87 -1.38
N THR A 136 10.38 -10.85 -0.12
CA THR A 136 10.12 -11.93 0.85
C THR A 136 9.31 -11.41 2.03
N PRO A 137 8.07 -11.91 2.25
CA PRO A 137 7.35 -12.92 1.45
C PRO A 137 6.83 -12.38 0.11
N GLN A 138 6.61 -13.28 -0.87
CA GLN A 138 6.12 -12.89 -2.21
C GLN A 138 4.63 -12.54 -2.25
N GLU A 139 3.88 -12.89 -1.21
CA GLU A 139 2.44 -12.60 -1.09
C GLU A 139 2.20 -11.13 -0.70
N THR A 140 3.11 -10.56 0.07
CA THR A 140 3.06 -9.16 0.55
C THR A 140 4.46 -8.54 0.51
N PRO A 141 5.04 -8.41 -0.69
CA PRO A 141 6.36 -7.83 -0.86
C PRO A 141 6.36 -6.36 -0.44
N GLU A 142 7.55 -5.84 -0.13
CA GLU A 142 7.75 -4.46 0.26
C GLU A 142 8.70 -3.74 -0.69
N PHE A 143 8.30 -2.57 -1.16
CA PHE A 143 9.08 -1.71 -2.04
C PHE A 143 9.37 -0.39 -1.34
N VAL A 144 10.61 0.08 -1.47
CA VAL A 144 10.97 1.45 -1.11
C VAL A 144 11.11 2.24 -2.40
N VAL A 145 10.33 3.30 -2.51
CA VAL A 145 10.21 4.12 -3.72
C VAL A 145 10.64 5.54 -3.40
N LEU A 146 11.43 6.13 -4.28
CA LEU A 146 11.82 7.53 -4.22
C LEU A 146 11.00 8.32 -5.24
N ALA A 147 10.15 9.22 -4.75
CA ALA A 147 9.45 10.17 -5.59
C ALA A 147 10.40 11.29 -6.06
N PRO A 148 10.12 11.99 -7.17
CA PRO A 148 10.94 13.09 -7.66
C PRO A 148 11.11 14.25 -6.67
N SER A 149 10.15 14.44 -5.78
CA SER A 149 10.24 15.40 -4.67
C SER A 149 11.32 15.06 -3.64
N GLY A 150 11.89 13.84 -3.69
CA GLY A 150 12.83 13.31 -2.72
C GLY A 150 12.18 12.53 -1.57
N THR A 151 10.84 12.50 -1.50
CA THR A 151 10.10 11.73 -0.50
C THR A 151 10.28 10.23 -0.74
N ARG A 152 10.51 9.47 0.34
CA ARG A 152 10.60 8.01 0.30
C ARG A 152 9.33 7.38 0.85
N PHE A 153 8.74 6.50 0.06
CA PHE A 153 7.56 5.71 0.44
C PHE A 153 7.96 4.26 0.62
N ARG A 154 7.49 3.64 1.70
CA ARG A 154 7.59 2.18 1.91
C ARG A 154 6.23 1.57 1.59
N ILE A 155 6.12 0.90 0.45
CA ILE A 155 4.88 0.34 -0.07
C ILE A 155 4.84 -1.15 0.21
N ARG A 156 3.84 -1.62 0.95
CA ARG A 156 3.47 -3.03 1.00
C ARG A 156 2.48 -3.31 -0.12
N SER A 157 2.82 -4.25 -1.00
CA SER A 157 2.09 -4.50 -2.24
C SER A 157 1.23 -5.77 -2.19
N GLN A 158 0.45 -5.97 -3.25
CA GLN A 158 -0.14 -7.25 -3.63
C GLN A 158 0.92 -8.32 -3.96
N HIS A 159 0.47 -9.56 -4.22
CA HIS A 159 1.36 -10.67 -4.55
C HIS A 159 2.22 -10.31 -5.77
N VAL A 160 3.53 -10.61 -5.72
CA VAL A 160 4.48 -10.42 -6.83
C VAL A 160 3.96 -10.92 -8.18
N LYS A 161 3.16 -11.99 -8.22
CA LYS A 161 2.60 -12.54 -9.48
C LYS A 161 1.49 -11.67 -10.09
N GLU A 162 0.90 -10.78 -9.30
CA GLU A 162 -0.16 -9.86 -9.70
C GLU A 162 0.40 -8.47 -10.07
N ILE A 163 1.72 -8.28 -9.98
CA ILE A 163 2.38 -7.06 -10.43
C ILE A 163 2.78 -7.26 -11.90
N PHE A 164 2.35 -6.35 -12.74
CA PHE A 164 2.64 -6.33 -14.18
C PHE A 164 3.28 -4.99 -14.56
N TYR A 165 3.93 -4.96 -15.72
CA TYR A 165 4.19 -3.70 -16.40
C TYR A 165 2.89 -3.09 -16.94
N ASP A 166 2.94 -1.81 -17.27
CA ASP A 166 1.83 -1.03 -17.84
C ASP A 166 1.33 -1.56 -19.19
N ASP A 167 2.15 -2.32 -19.92
CA ASP A 167 1.77 -3.03 -21.14
C ASP A 167 1.13 -4.41 -20.89
N GLY A 168 1.01 -4.82 -19.63
CA GLY A 168 0.45 -6.11 -19.20
C GLY A 168 1.45 -7.27 -19.18
N THR A 169 2.74 -7.03 -19.46
CA THR A 169 3.77 -8.07 -19.37
C THR A 169 4.13 -8.36 -17.92
N GLN A 170 4.45 -9.63 -17.62
CA GLN A 170 4.82 -10.04 -16.27
C GLN A 170 6.35 -9.90 -16.07
N PRO A 171 6.81 -9.11 -15.09
CA PRO A 171 8.22 -9.02 -14.74
C PRO A 171 8.76 -10.31 -14.14
N ALA A 172 10.01 -10.63 -14.46
CA ALA A 172 10.77 -11.64 -13.76
C ALA A 172 11.24 -11.12 -12.39
N LEU A 173 11.49 -12.02 -11.43
CA LEU A 173 11.87 -11.65 -10.06
C LEU A 173 13.12 -10.75 -9.97
N HIS A 174 14.06 -10.89 -10.91
CA HIS A 174 15.29 -10.09 -10.92
C HIS A 174 15.10 -8.69 -11.51
N GLU A 175 13.94 -8.40 -12.12
CA GLU A 175 13.64 -7.10 -12.69
C GLU A 175 13.10 -6.11 -11.64
N PHE A 176 12.66 -6.60 -10.47
CA PHE A 176 12.32 -5.75 -9.32
C PHE A 176 13.58 -5.21 -8.64
N GLN A 177 14.30 -4.35 -9.34
CA GLN A 177 15.57 -3.80 -8.90
C GLN A 177 15.53 -2.28 -8.87
N ARG A 178 16.57 -1.71 -8.26
CA ARG A 178 16.75 -0.26 -8.23
C ARG A 178 16.78 0.32 -9.64
N GLY A 179 16.15 1.47 -9.84
CA GLY A 179 16.08 2.14 -11.14
C GLY A 179 14.77 1.91 -11.89
N VAL A 180 14.01 0.88 -11.52
CA VAL A 180 12.73 0.60 -12.18
C VAL A 180 11.67 1.60 -11.71
N LEU A 181 10.93 2.13 -12.67
CA LEU A 181 9.84 3.05 -12.41
C LEU A 181 8.58 2.27 -12.02
N LEU A 182 7.79 2.82 -11.11
CA LEU A 182 6.52 2.23 -10.72
C LEU A 182 5.45 3.30 -10.49
N GLN A 183 4.21 2.84 -10.51
CA GLN A 183 3.04 3.55 -10.05
C GLN A 183 2.23 2.64 -9.13
N ALA A 184 1.67 3.21 -8.06
CA ALA A 184 0.75 2.52 -7.19
C ALA A 184 -0.27 3.50 -6.63
N THR A 185 -1.54 3.09 -6.53
CA THR A 185 -2.50 3.76 -5.65
C THR A 185 -2.27 3.21 -4.24
N VAL A 186 -2.09 4.11 -3.29
CA VAL A 186 -1.69 3.73 -1.93
C VAL A 186 -2.55 4.43 -0.89
N ARG A 187 -2.63 3.81 0.28
CA ARG A 187 -3.24 4.37 1.49
C ARG A 187 -2.32 4.22 2.68
N GLN A 188 -2.17 5.27 3.48
CA GLN A 188 -1.53 5.17 4.80
C GLN A 188 -2.59 4.83 5.85
N GLU A 189 -2.35 3.79 6.65
CA GLU A 189 -3.20 3.47 7.81
C GLU A 189 -2.98 4.48 8.94
N GLU A 190 -4.01 4.71 9.77
CA GLU A 190 -3.99 5.70 10.86
C GLU A 190 -2.89 5.44 11.92
N ASP A 191 -2.42 4.20 12.04
CA ASP A 191 -1.40 3.78 13.01
C ASP A 191 0.03 3.69 12.45
N ALA A 192 0.27 4.17 11.23
CA ALA A 192 1.61 4.12 10.63
C ALA A 192 2.54 5.14 11.30
N GLY A 193 3.56 4.65 12.04
CA GLY A 193 4.55 5.48 12.75
C GLY A 193 5.42 6.39 11.86
N ALA A 194 6.57 6.84 12.36
CA ALA A 194 7.41 7.91 11.77
C ALA A 194 7.93 7.69 10.32
N THR A 195 7.69 6.52 9.70
CA THR A 195 8.02 6.25 8.30
C THR A 195 6.72 6.09 7.52
N ILE A 196 6.58 6.80 6.38
CA ILE A 196 5.39 6.72 5.53
C ILE A 196 5.32 5.30 4.93
N THR A 197 4.63 4.43 5.66
CA THR A 197 4.35 3.05 5.28
C THR A 197 2.93 3.01 4.76
N VAL A 198 2.78 2.57 3.53
CA VAL A 198 1.52 2.60 2.80
C VAL A 198 1.23 1.23 2.21
N ASN A 199 -0.05 0.91 2.04
CA ASN A 199 -0.49 -0.33 1.42
C ASN A 199 -1.00 -0.03 0.01
N SER A 200 -0.73 -0.93 -0.93
CA SER A 200 -1.24 -0.90 -2.29
C SER A 200 -1.70 -2.29 -2.72
N THR A 201 -2.71 -2.33 -3.59
CA THR A 201 -3.18 -3.56 -4.23
C THR A 201 -3.06 -3.52 -5.77
N ASP A 202 -2.52 -2.42 -6.32
CA ASP A 202 -2.54 -2.14 -7.76
C ASP A 202 -1.17 -1.63 -8.28
N LEU A 203 -0.09 -1.96 -7.57
CA LEU A 203 1.26 -1.60 -8.00
C LEU A 203 1.53 -2.14 -9.40
N THR A 204 1.96 -1.24 -10.28
CA THR A 204 2.28 -1.48 -11.68
C THR A 204 3.67 -0.94 -11.96
N LEU A 205 4.48 -1.68 -12.71
CA LEU A 205 5.78 -1.21 -13.18
C LEU A 205 5.61 -0.38 -14.45
N LEU A 206 6.43 0.65 -14.60
CA LEU A 206 6.41 1.53 -15.76
C LEU A 206 7.67 1.30 -16.58
N HIS A 207 7.52 1.22 -17.90
CA HIS A 207 8.67 1.21 -18.80
C HIS A 207 9.36 2.58 -18.78
N SER A 208 10.69 2.57 -18.73
CA SER A 208 11.47 3.78 -19.01
C SER A 208 11.47 4.00 -20.54
N GLU A 209 11.19 5.23 -20.95
CA GLU A 209 11.24 5.64 -22.36
C GLU A 209 12.67 5.79 -22.89
#